data_AF-A0AAU8FCX1-F1
#
_entry.id   AF-A0AAU8FCX1-F1
#
_cell.length_a   1.000
_cell.length_b   1.000
_cell.length_c   1.000
_cell.angle_alpha   90.00
_cell.angle_beta   90.00
_cell.angle_gamma   90.00
#
_symmetry.space_group_name_H-M   'P 1'
#
loop_
_entity.id
_entity.type
_entity.pdbx_description
1 polymer ?
#
loop_
_entity_poly.entity_id
_entity_poly.type
_entity_poly.pdbx_seq_one_letter_code
_entity_poly.pdbx_strand_id
1 'polypeptide(L)'
;MNELERAGNGVNGQALSKPKTLTSLEVYDQYGAMAYGIILQILPQIHLAQEVLVSVFSSPQLQSCNSYPFTFAVCVIKLARAKAVEAKRKLTALAPAGAEYTSGDASPRSVFDLAFRQGFTPEEVAGKLNISKTEVLRSFHEFFKSYRNA
;
A
#
# COMPACT_ATOMS: atom_id res chain seq x y z
N MET A 1 -34.67 -27.34 46.70
CA MET A 1 -35.69 -28.21 46.08
C MET A 1 -36.04 -27.56 44.76
N ASN A 2 -35.42 -28.01 43.66
CA ASN A 2 -35.96 -29.02 42.72
C ASN A 2 -37.23 -28.46 42.03
N GLU A 3 -37.31 -28.34 40.70
CA GLU A 3 -37.17 -29.43 39.73
C GLU A 3 -36.69 -28.94 38.34
N LEU A 4 -36.07 -29.88 37.64
CA LEU A 4 -35.45 -29.83 36.32
C LEU A 4 -36.45 -29.88 35.14
N GLU A 5 -35.95 -29.43 33.98
CA GLU A 5 -36.13 -29.98 32.62
C GLU A 5 -37.50 -29.91 31.91
N ARG A 6 -37.52 -29.26 30.72
CA ARG A 6 -37.52 -30.02 29.44
C ARG A 6 -37.14 -29.18 28.22
N ALA A 7 -36.34 -29.81 27.38
CA ALA A 7 -35.65 -29.38 26.17
C ALA A 7 -36.50 -28.78 25.03
N GLY A 8 -35.82 -28.04 24.14
CA GLY A 8 -36.32 -27.77 22.79
C GLY A 8 -35.40 -26.94 21.89
N ASN A 9 -34.57 -27.64 21.10
CA ASN A 9 -34.02 -27.24 19.79
C ASN A 9 -33.08 -26.03 19.66
N GLY A 10 -31.78 -26.34 19.63
CA GLY A 10 -31.05 -26.39 18.36
C GLY A 10 -31.16 -25.17 17.44
N VAL A 11 -30.43 -24.11 17.77
CA VAL A 11 -29.90 -23.22 16.73
C VAL A 11 -28.40 -23.25 16.88
N ASN A 12 -27.74 -23.97 15.96
CA ASN A 12 -26.33 -23.78 15.67
C ASN A 12 -26.16 -22.33 15.22
N GLY A 13 -26.04 -21.43 16.19
CA GLY A 13 -25.38 -20.16 15.99
C GLY A 13 -23.93 -20.51 15.74
N GLN A 14 -23.58 -20.76 14.48
CA GLN A 14 -22.22 -20.53 14.03
C GLN A 14 -21.88 -19.13 14.49
N ALA A 15 -21.17 -19.03 15.61
CA ALA A 15 -20.54 -17.80 16.00
C ALA A 15 -19.69 -17.42 14.79
N LEU A 16 -20.17 -16.45 14.02
CA LEU A 16 -19.38 -15.79 12.99
C LEU A 16 -18.17 -15.26 13.75
N SER A 17 -17.09 -16.02 13.73
CA SER A 17 -15.84 -15.69 14.40
C SER A 17 -15.52 -14.27 13.96
N LYS A 18 -15.65 -13.31 14.88
CA LYS A 18 -15.28 -11.93 14.59
C LYS A 18 -13.87 -11.98 14.02
N PRO A 19 -13.60 -11.32 12.88
CA PRO A 19 -12.26 -11.31 12.33
C PRO A 19 -11.31 -10.86 13.44
N LYS A 20 -10.33 -11.71 13.76
CA LYS A 20 -9.36 -11.43 14.82
C LYS A 20 -8.67 -10.12 14.46
N THR A 21 -8.98 -9.04 15.18
CA THR A 21 -8.30 -7.77 15.04
C THR A 21 -6.87 -7.96 15.54
N LEU A 22 -5.91 -7.92 14.63
CA LEU A 22 -4.50 -8.04 14.97
C LEU A 22 -4.04 -6.78 15.70
N THR A 23 -3.22 -6.96 16.72
CA THR A 23 -2.52 -5.86 17.40
C THR A 23 -1.50 -5.23 16.46
N SER A 24 -1.09 -3.97 16.70
CA SER A 24 -0.05 -3.33 15.88
C SER A 24 1.27 -4.12 15.83
N LEU A 25 1.59 -4.86 16.90
CA LEU A 25 2.77 -5.72 16.96
C LEU A 25 2.62 -6.95 16.06
N GLU A 26 1.49 -7.67 16.14
CA GLU A 26 1.22 -8.81 15.25
C GLU A 26 1.20 -8.37 13.78
N VAL A 27 0.64 -7.20 13.49
CA VAL A 27 0.63 -6.61 12.15
C VAL A 27 2.04 -6.26 11.68
N TYR A 28 2.89 -5.72 12.58
CA TYR A 28 4.29 -5.45 12.29
C TYR A 28 5.08 -6.74 12.01
N ASP A 29 4.93 -7.76 12.84
CA ASP A 29 5.65 -9.04 12.65
C ASP A 29 5.28 -9.69 11.33
N GLN A 30 4.00 -9.62 10.94
CA GLN A 30 3.51 -10.25 9.72
C GLN A 30 3.83 -9.46 8.44
N TYR A 31 3.78 -8.13 8.48
CA TYR A 31 3.84 -7.28 7.28
C TYR A 31 5.01 -6.30 7.25
N GLY A 32 5.81 -6.24 8.31
CA GLY A 32 6.91 -5.28 8.48
C GLY A 32 7.93 -5.37 7.35
N ALA A 33 8.39 -6.57 7.01
CA ALA A 33 9.35 -6.77 5.93
C ALA A 33 8.80 -6.32 4.56
N MET A 34 7.52 -6.62 4.27
CA MET A 34 6.85 -6.19 3.04
C MET A 34 6.71 -4.67 2.99
N ALA A 35 6.20 -4.05 4.05
CA ALA A 35 6.06 -2.60 4.14
C ALA A 35 7.42 -1.91 3.98
N TYR A 36 8.45 -2.42 4.66
CA TYR A 36 9.81 -1.91 4.57
C TYR A 36 10.40 -1.99 3.16
N GLY A 37 10.20 -3.12 2.47
CA GLY A 37 10.60 -3.28 1.07
C GLY A 37 9.94 -2.25 0.15
N ILE A 38 8.63 -2.00 0.31
CA ILE A 38 7.92 -0.96 -0.46
C ILE A 38 8.49 0.43 -0.17
N ILE A 39 8.75 0.74 1.10
CA ILE A 39 9.31 2.04 1.50
C ILE A 39 10.69 2.23 0.86
N LEU A 40 11.58 1.23 0.91
CA LEU A 40 12.92 1.31 0.33
C LEU A 40 12.92 1.52 -1.19
N GLN A 41 11.94 0.97 -1.91
CA GLN A 41 11.82 1.22 -3.36
C GLN A 41 11.49 2.68 -3.70
N ILE A 42 10.97 3.45 -2.73
CA ILE A 42 10.54 4.84 -2.90
C ILE A 42 11.56 5.80 -2.29
N LEU A 43 12.03 5.46 -1.09
CA LEU A 43 12.96 6.21 -0.26
C LEU A 43 14.16 5.30 0.09
N PRO A 44 15.19 5.24 -0.77
CA PRO A 44 16.33 4.33 -0.62
C PRO A 44 17.35 4.84 0.41
N GLN A 45 16.89 5.27 1.58
CA GLN A 45 17.70 5.71 2.71
C GLN A 45 17.26 4.94 3.94
N ILE A 46 18.13 4.06 4.46
CA ILE A 46 17.80 3.08 5.52
C ILE A 46 17.17 3.77 6.73
N HIS A 47 17.80 4.84 7.23
CA HIS A 47 17.35 5.56 8.42
C HIS A 47 15.95 6.16 8.23
N LEU A 48 15.72 6.89 7.14
CA LEU A 48 14.42 7.49 6.86
C LEU A 48 13.35 6.43 6.56
N ALA A 49 13.73 5.34 5.91
CA ALA A 49 12.82 4.22 5.65
C ALA A 49 12.34 3.56 6.95
N GLN A 50 13.21 3.44 7.95
CA GLN A 50 12.85 2.94 9.28
C GLN A 50 11.90 3.91 10.01
N GLU A 51 12.14 5.21 9.94
CA GLU A 51 11.21 6.21 10.51
C GLU A 51 9.82 6.15 9.87
N VAL A 52 9.77 6.03 8.54
CA VAL A 52 8.51 5.84 7.80
C VAL A 52 7.84 4.53 8.20
N LEU A 53 8.61 3.45 8.37
CA LEU A 53 8.08 2.16 8.82
C LEU A 53 7.39 2.27 10.18
N VAL A 54 8.04 2.93 11.15
CA VAL A 54 7.44 3.21 12.46
C VAL A 54 6.15 4.04 12.29
N SER A 55 6.17 5.05 11.42
CA SER A 55 4.98 5.87 11.11
C SER A 55 3.83 5.07 10.49
N VAL A 56 4.12 3.99 9.74
CA VAL A 56 3.09 3.09 9.17
C VAL A 56 2.39 2.34 10.29
N PHE A 57 3.14 1.66 11.15
CA PHE A 57 2.56 0.76 12.16
C PHE A 57 2.04 1.47 13.42
N SER A 58 2.44 2.72 13.63
CA SER A 58 1.84 3.61 14.65
C SER A 58 0.62 4.37 14.14
N SER A 59 0.29 4.28 12.85
CA SER A 59 -0.79 5.08 12.28
C SER A 59 -2.19 4.57 12.66
N PRO A 60 -3.12 5.48 13.02
CA PRO A 60 -4.53 5.11 13.20
C PRO A 60 -5.15 4.58 11.89
N GLN A 61 -4.62 4.95 10.72
CA GLN A 61 -5.12 4.46 9.43
C GLN A 61 -4.90 2.96 9.22
N LEU A 62 -3.98 2.35 9.98
CA LEU A 62 -3.79 0.90 9.97
C LEU A 62 -5.04 0.15 10.47
N GLN A 63 -5.80 0.74 11.39
CA GLN A 63 -7.03 0.13 11.90
C GLN A 63 -8.12 0.06 10.82
N SER A 64 -8.12 1.02 9.89
CA SER A 64 -9.02 1.01 8.73
C SER A 64 -8.75 -0.16 7.78
N CYS A 65 -7.58 -0.80 7.87
CA CYS A 65 -7.27 -1.99 7.06
C CYS A 65 -8.11 -3.21 7.41
N ASN A 66 -8.70 -3.28 8.62
CA ASN A 66 -9.62 -4.34 9.00
C ASN A 66 -10.94 -4.32 8.21
N SER A 67 -11.31 -3.18 7.64
CA SER A 67 -12.53 -2.99 6.84
C SER A 67 -12.23 -2.73 5.36
N TYR A 68 -11.00 -3.01 4.92
CA TYR A 68 -10.60 -2.79 3.54
C TYR A 68 -11.27 -3.83 2.61
N PRO A 69 -11.79 -3.44 1.43
CA PRO A 69 -12.53 -4.35 0.54
C PRO A 69 -11.67 -5.44 -0.13
N PHE A 70 -10.34 -5.41 0.08
CA PHE A 70 -9.40 -6.43 -0.38
C PHE A 70 -8.63 -7.00 0.82
N THR A 71 -7.51 -7.70 0.57
CA THR A 71 -6.71 -8.25 1.66
C THR A 71 -6.07 -7.16 2.52
N PHE A 72 -5.84 -7.48 3.80
CA PHE A 72 -5.15 -6.61 4.73
C PHE A 72 -3.76 -6.20 4.21
N ALA A 73 -3.05 -7.14 3.55
CA ALA A 73 -1.76 -6.88 2.91
C ALA A 73 -1.82 -5.75 1.87
N VAL A 74 -2.85 -5.72 1.02
CA VAL A 74 -3.04 -4.64 0.04
C VAL A 74 -3.22 -3.30 0.72
N CYS A 75 -3.95 -3.25 1.84
CA CYS A 75 -4.09 -2.02 2.62
C CYS A 75 -2.75 -1.55 3.19
N VAL A 76 -1.95 -2.46 3.78
CA VAL A 76 -0.61 -2.15 4.31
C VAL A 76 0.32 -1.64 3.21
N ILE A 77 0.32 -2.28 2.02
CA ILE A 77 1.11 -1.82 0.86
C ILE A 77 0.73 -0.39 0.47
N LYS A 78 -0.59 -0.09 0.39
CA LYS A 78 -1.07 1.25 0.06
C LYS A 78 -0.66 2.29 1.09
N LEU A 79 -0.80 1.96 2.38
CA LEU A 79 -0.43 2.86 3.48
C LEU A 79 1.08 3.12 3.51
N ALA A 80 1.90 2.07 3.38
CA ALA A 80 3.35 2.18 3.30
C ALA A 80 3.81 3.05 2.14
N ARG A 81 3.25 2.82 0.94
CA ARG A 81 3.52 3.66 -0.23
C ARG A 81 3.13 5.12 0.01
N ALA A 82 1.93 5.38 0.53
CA ALA A 82 1.45 6.73 0.75
C ALA A 82 2.39 7.51 1.69
N LYS A 83 2.76 6.91 2.83
CA LYS A 83 3.68 7.52 3.79
C LYS A 83 5.10 7.70 3.24
N ALA A 84 5.60 6.75 2.47
CA ALA A 84 6.91 6.86 1.83
C ALA A 84 6.96 8.00 0.79
N VAL A 85 5.92 8.14 -0.04
CA VAL A 85 5.80 9.24 -1.00
C VAL A 85 5.68 10.58 -0.27
N GLU A 86 4.90 10.66 0.80
CA GLU A 86 4.76 11.87 1.61
C GLU A 86 6.10 12.30 2.21
N ALA A 87 6.85 11.36 2.81
CA ALA A 87 8.18 11.61 3.36
C ALA A 87 9.15 12.08 2.26
N LYS A 88 9.14 11.41 1.10
CA LYS A 88 9.96 11.81 -0.06
C LYS A 88 9.64 13.24 -0.51
N ARG A 89 8.35 13.59 -0.62
CA ARG A 89 7.91 14.94 -1.00
C ARG A 89 8.40 16.00 0.00
N LYS A 90 8.33 15.71 1.31
CA LYS A 90 8.85 16.60 2.37
C LYS A 90 10.35 16.84 2.22
N LEU A 91 11.12 15.81 1.90
CA LEU A 91 12.57 15.94 1.68
C LEU A 91 12.89 16.74 0.41
N THR A 92 12.20 16.47 -0.69
CA THR A 92 12.39 17.21 -1.94
C THR A 92 11.97 18.67 -1.82
N ALA A 93 10.95 18.99 -1.00
CA ALA A 93 10.56 20.38 -0.73
C ALA A 93 11.63 21.16 0.04
N LEU A 94 12.49 20.49 0.80
CA LEU A 94 13.59 21.08 1.57
C LEU A 94 14.88 21.19 0.75
N ALA A 95 14.97 20.53 -0.41
CA ALA A 95 16.13 20.57 -1.30
C ALA A 95 15.84 21.48 -2.52
N PRO A 96 16.73 22.41 -2.90
CA PRO A 96 16.57 23.16 -4.15
C PRO A 96 16.56 22.18 -5.33
N ALA A 97 15.60 22.37 -6.23
CA ALA A 97 15.19 21.49 -7.33
C ALA A 97 16.31 20.62 -7.93
N GLY A 98 16.09 19.30 -7.95
CA GLY A 98 17.06 18.35 -8.50
C GLY A 98 16.48 16.96 -8.70
N ALA A 99 15.39 16.85 -9.46
CA ALA A 99 15.06 15.63 -10.18
C ALA A 99 14.45 16.05 -11.51
N GLU A 100 15.33 16.34 -12.47
CA GLU A 100 14.96 16.51 -13.85
C GLU A 100 14.30 15.21 -14.31
N TYR A 101 13.00 15.31 -14.59
CA TYR A 101 12.37 14.32 -15.43
C TYR A 101 13.07 14.37 -16.78
N THR A 102 13.70 13.26 -17.17
CA THR A 102 14.04 13.02 -18.57
C THR A 102 12.71 12.87 -19.32
N SER A 103 12.16 14.01 -19.72
CA SER A 103 10.97 14.12 -20.55
C SER A 103 11.15 13.29 -21.81
N GLY A 104 10.27 12.32 -22.05
CA GLY A 104 10.19 11.58 -23.32
C GLY A 104 10.26 10.06 -23.23
N ASP A 105 10.66 9.46 -22.11
CA ASP A 105 10.59 8.00 -21.96
C ASP A 105 9.21 7.55 -21.47
N ALA A 106 8.35 7.13 -22.41
CA ALA A 106 7.04 6.55 -22.13
C ALA A 106 7.07 5.03 -21.93
N SER A 107 8.24 4.44 -21.62
CA SER A 107 8.33 3.01 -21.35
C SER A 107 7.41 2.58 -20.19
N PRO A 108 6.89 1.33 -20.19
CA PRO A 108 6.07 0.80 -19.10
C PRO A 108 6.71 0.95 -17.71
N ARG A 109 8.05 0.86 -17.64
CA ARG A 109 8.81 1.06 -16.40
C ARG A 109 8.79 2.52 -15.94
N SER A 110 9.00 3.46 -16.85
CA SER A 110 8.98 4.89 -16.53
C SER A 110 7.58 5.36 -16.11
N VAL A 111 6.53 4.87 -16.78
CA VAL A 111 5.12 5.07 -16.37
C VAL A 111 4.86 4.52 -14.96
N PHE A 112 5.33 3.29 -14.69
CA PHE A 112 5.19 2.68 -13.37
C PHE A 112 5.95 3.47 -12.29
N ASP A 113 7.19 3.88 -12.54
CA ASP A 113 7.99 4.64 -11.57
C ASP A 113 7.37 6.00 -11.24
N LEU A 114 6.87 6.70 -12.27
CA LEU A 114 6.10 7.94 -12.15
C LEU A 114 4.90 7.78 -11.21
N ALA A 115 4.06 6.79 -11.49
CA ALA A 115 2.88 6.55 -10.69
C ALA A 115 3.27 6.03 -9.30
N PHE A 116 3.98 4.90 -9.23
CA PHE A 116 4.23 4.17 -8.00
C PHE A 116 5.22 4.87 -7.07
N ARG A 117 6.41 5.26 -7.57
CA ARG A 117 7.50 5.78 -6.73
C ARG A 117 7.46 7.28 -6.51
N GLN A 118 6.79 8.02 -7.40
CA GLN A 118 6.72 9.47 -7.29
C GLN A 118 5.32 9.95 -6.89
N GLY A 119 4.33 9.05 -6.92
CA GLY A 119 3.01 9.30 -6.37
C GLY A 119 2.09 10.10 -7.28
N PHE A 120 2.39 10.16 -8.58
CA PHE A 120 1.54 10.84 -9.55
C PHE A 120 0.30 10.02 -9.90
N THR A 121 -0.84 10.68 -10.11
CA THR A 121 -2.05 10.04 -10.62
C THR A 121 -1.89 9.69 -12.11
N PRO A 122 -2.68 8.74 -12.66
CA PRO A 122 -2.63 8.45 -14.09
C PRO A 122 -2.79 9.68 -14.99
N GLU A 123 -3.60 10.66 -14.57
CA GLU A 123 -3.79 11.93 -15.26
C GLU A 123 -2.53 12.81 -15.22
N GLU A 124 -1.87 12.91 -14.07
CA GLU A 124 -0.62 13.65 -13.94
C GLU A 124 0.52 12.99 -14.74
N VAL A 125 0.56 11.65 -14.77
CA VAL A 125 1.51 10.89 -15.59
C VAL A 125 1.27 11.13 -17.07
N ALA A 126 0.01 11.08 -17.51
CA ALA A 126 -0.38 11.38 -18.89
C ALA A 126 0.10 12.78 -19.30
N GLY A 127 -0.13 13.79 -18.45
CA GLY A 127 0.35 15.16 -18.69
C GLY A 127 1.87 15.27 -18.74
N LYS A 128 2.59 14.58 -17.86
CA LYS A 128 4.07 14.61 -17.81
C LYS A 128 4.73 13.93 -19.00
N LEU A 129 4.13 12.87 -19.52
CA LEU A 129 4.67 12.09 -20.63
C LEU A 129 4.08 12.49 -21.99
N ASN A 130 3.11 13.42 -22.01
CA ASN A 130 2.37 13.82 -23.21
C ASN A 130 1.74 12.63 -23.95
N ILE A 131 1.14 11.70 -23.19
CA ILE A 131 0.42 10.53 -23.70
C ILE A 131 -1.02 10.54 -23.17
N SER A 132 -1.90 9.72 -23.73
CA SER A 132 -3.26 9.59 -23.23
C SER A 132 -3.32 8.80 -21.92
N LYS A 133 -4.34 9.06 -21.09
CA LYS A 133 -4.63 8.24 -19.90
C LYS A 133 -4.82 6.75 -20.25
N THR A 134 -5.41 6.46 -21.41
CA THR A 134 -5.58 5.07 -21.89
C THR A 134 -4.24 4.38 -22.13
N GLU A 135 -3.26 5.10 -22.67
CA GLU A 135 -1.89 4.58 -22.83
C GLU A 135 -1.21 4.35 -21.48
N VAL A 136 -1.36 5.25 -20.51
CA VAL A 136 -0.86 5.04 -19.13
C VAL A 136 -1.38 3.73 -18.54
N LEU A 137 -2.69 3.48 -18.67
CA LEU A 137 -3.30 2.25 -18.17
C LEU A 137 -2.81 1.00 -18.92
N ARG A 138 -2.62 1.09 -20.24
CA ARG A 138 -2.02 0.02 -21.05
C ARG A 138 -0.60 -0.28 -20.60
N SER A 139 0.22 0.75 -20.38
CA SER A 139 1.60 0.62 -19.91
C SER A 139 1.67 -0.05 -18.53
N PHE A 140 0.74 0.22 -17.61
CA PHE A 140 0.68 -0.55 -16.36
C PHE A 140 0.44 -2.04 -16.60
N HIS A 141 -0.51 -2.38 -17.48
CA HIS A 141 -0.79 -3.77 -17.81
C HIS A 141 0.43 -4.47 -18.44
N GLU A 142 1.12 -3.80 -19.37
CA GLU A 142 2.36 -4.30 -19.98
C GLU A 142 3.49 -4.49 -18.97
N PHE A 143 3.66 -3.54 -18.05
CA PHE A 143 4.64 -3.64 -16.96
C PHE A 143 4.38 -4.87 -16.11
N PHE A 144 3.14 -5.11 -15.65
CA PHE A 144 2.85 -6.30 -14.83
C PHE A 144 2.92 -7.61 -15.62
N LYS A 145 2.60 -7.59 -16.93
CA LYS A 145 2.73 -8.77 -17.79
C LYS A 145 4.18 -9.23 -17.92
N SER A 146 5.15 -8.31 -17.99
CA SER A 146 6.56 -8.70 -18.10
C SER A 146 7.08 -9.41 -16.84
N TYR A 147 6.60 -9.05 -15.65
CA TYR A 147 6.95 -9.77 -14.39
C TYR A 147 6.25 -11.11 -14.22
N ARG A 148 5.09 -11.32 -14.84
CA ARG A 148 4.39 -12.63 -14.78
C ARG A 148 5.08 -13.69 -15.64
N ASN A 149 5.81 -13.27 -16.67
CA ASN A 149 6.48 -14.15 -17.63
C ASN A 149 8.00 -14.26 -17.42
N ALA A 150 8.52 -13.65 -16.35
CA ALA A 150 9.93 -13.71 -15.94
C ALA A 150 10.09 -14.71 -14.78
#